data_AF-A0A8K0DIX3-F1
#
_entry.id   AF-A0A8K0DIX3-F1
#
_cell.length_a   1.000
_cell.length_b   1.000
_cell.length_c   1.000
_cell.angle_alpha   90.00
_cell.angle_beta   90.00
_cell.angle_gamma   90.00
#
_symmetry.space_group_name_H-M   'P 1'
#
loop_
_entity.id
_entity.type
_entity.pdbx_description
1 polymer ?
#
loop_
_entity_poly.entity_id
_entity_poly.type
_entity_poly.pdbx_seq_one_letter_code
_entity_poly.pdbx_strand_id
1 'polypeptide(L)'
;SAETDQYMSTLNAFGFKQLITEPTRITARTATLIDHILINNSDQVINSGTKHMHYASVLGPRTYFLHRGSQTTLNIYMMPLRDKALKRFNTSKRPERWNYYKSLRNLVTLSIRNEKRLTLTINSRKMTLNHFGKILGKYNIISSNKPSGIPDYLKDVNSINNYFVSSVDVNSNVTVPREYENLRPDVEEFKFAPVVKNDIIGVLNKIKSNSVGIDITNNMIRYCCPVLIPFLTHLINFCLENGVVPDD
;
A
#
# COMPACT_ATOMS: atom_id res chain seq x y z
N SER A 1 -19.24 -15.47 -34.80
CA SER A 1 -19.68 -16.64 -35.62
C SER A 1 -19.69 -17.85 -34.71
N ALA A 2 -20.30 -18.96 -35.12
CA ALA A 2 -20.28 -20.21 -34.34
C ALA A 2 -18.85 -20.63 -33.92
N GLU A 3 -17.86 -20.38 -34.79
CA GLU A 3 -16.44 -20.61 -34.52
C GLU A 3 -15.87 -19.68 -33.43
N THR A 4 -16.31 -18.41 -33.39
CA THR A 4 -15.92 -17.45 -32.33
C THR A 4 -16.46 -17.89 -30.98
N ASP A 5 -17.69 -18.39 -30.93
CA ASP A 5 -18.33 -18.84 -29.70
C ASP A 5 -17.67 -20.12 -29.17
N GLN A 6 -17.30 -21.03 -30.07
CA GLN A 6 -16.53 -22.24 -29.73
C GLN A 6 -15.12 -21.90 -29.20
N TYR A 7 -14.44 -20.93 -29.82
CA TYR A 7 -13.14 -20.43 -29.34
C TYR A 7 -13.25 -19.83 -27.94
N MET A 8 -14.20 -18.91 -27.70
CA MET A 8 -14.40 -18.29 -26.39
C MET A 8 -14.83 -19.30 -25.32
N SER A 9 -15.64 -20.28 -25.68
CA SER A 9 -16.05 -21.36 -24.77
C SER A 9 -14.86 -22.22 -24.35
N THR A 10 -13.94 -22.49 -25.27
CA THR A 10 -12.72 -23.26 -24.99
C THR A 10 -11.81 -22.47 -24.05
N LEU A 11 -11.62 -21.17 -24.30
CA LEU A 11 -10.82 -20.31 -23.42
C LEU A 11 -11.38 -20.28 -21.99
N ASN A 12 -12.70 -20.11 -21.85
CA ASN A 12 -13.36 -20.13 -20.55
C ASN A 12 -13.22 -21.49 -19.84
N ALA A 13 -13.32 -22.60 -20.56
CA ALA A 13 -13.17 -23.95 -20.00
C ALA A 13 -11.76 -24.17 -19.41
N PHE A 14 -10.72 -23.58 -20.01
CA PHE A 14 -9.34 -23.61 -19.51
C PHE A 14 -9.03 -22.48 -18.50
N GLY A 15 -10.03 -21.71 -18.09
CA GLY A 15 -9.89 -20.60 -17.14
C GLY A 15 -9.15 -19.38 -17.70
N PHE A 16 -9.02 -19.27 -19.02
CA PHE A 16 -8.41 -18.11 -19.67
C PHE A 16 -9.44 -17.01 -19.92
N LYS A 17 -9.16 -15.83 -19.39
CA LYS A 17 -9.91 -14.61 -19.64
C LYS A 17 -9.17 -13.74 -20.65
N GLN A 18 -9.86 -13.31 -21.69
CA GLN A 18 -9.36 -12.29 -22.61
C GLN A 18 -9.33 -10.94 -21.89
N LEU A 19 -8.16 -10.32 -21.86
CA LEU A 19 -7.91 -9.10 -21.09
C LEU A 19 -8.21 -7.81 -21.86
N ILE A 20 -7.99 -7.80 -23.18
CA ILE A 20 -8.23 -6.64 -24.03
C ILE A 20 -9.54 -6.82 -24.80
N THR A 21 -10.48 -5.91 -24.62
CA THR A 21 -11.78 -5.90 -25.32
C THR A 21 -11.88 -4.83 -26.41
N GLU A 22 -10.91 -3.93 -26.48
CA GLU A 22 -10.85 -2.84 -27.46
C GLU A 22 -10.15 -3.28 -28.76
N PRO A 23 -10.51 -2.74 -29.94
CA PRO A 23 -9.89 -3.11 -31.22
C PRO A 23 -8.37 -2.93 -31.22
N THR A 24 -7.61 -3.97 -31.59
CA THR A 24 -6.14 -3.94 -31.59
C THR A 24 -5.55 -3.54 -32.95
N ARG A 25 -6.32 -3.71 -34.04
CA ARG A 25 -5.97 -3.25 -35.38
C ARG A 25 -7.06 -2.31 -35.91
N ILE A 26 -6.67 -1.09 -36.26
CA ILE A 26 -7.57 -0.08 -36.81
C ILE A 26 -7.04 0.32 -38.19
N THR A 27 -7.88 0.24 -39.20
CA THR A 27 -7.66 0.76 -40.55
C THR A 27 -8.61 1.94 -40.78
N ALA A 28 -8.46 2.65 -41.90
CA ALA A 28 -9.36 3.75 -42.26
C ALA A 28 -10.84 3.35 -42.38
N ARG A 29 -11.14 2.04 -42.52
CA ARG A 29 -12.49 1.52 -42.76
C ARG A 29 -12.97 0.50 -41.74
N THR A 30 -12.07 -0.10 -40.96
CA THR A 30 -12.40 -1.20 -40.04
C THR A 30 -11.59 -1.12 -38.75
N ALA A 31 -12.21 -1.55 -37.64
CA ALA A 31 -11.54 -1.73 -36.35
C ALA A 31 -11.80 -3.17 -35.87
N THR A 32 -10.74 -3.95 -35.72
CA THR A 32 -10.82 -5.37 -35.36
C THR A 32 -9.91 -5.71 -34.19
N LEU A 33 -10.38 -6.60 -33.32
CA LEU A 33 -9.60 -7.21 -32.24
C LEU A 33 -9.00 -8.52 -32.78
N ILE A 34 -7.70 -8.51 -33.10
CA ILE A 34 -7.00 -9.67 -33.67
C ILE A 34 -6.03 -10.25 -32.63
N ASP A 35 -5.33 -9.39 -31.90
CA ASP A 35 -4.37 -9.80 -30.88
C ASP A 35 -5.09 -10.15 -29.56
N HIS A 36 -5.26 -11.45 -29.30
CA HIS A 36 -5.82 -11.97 -28.05
C HIS A 36 -4.75 -12.01 -26.95
N ILE A 37 -5.05 -11.42 -25.79
CA ILE A 37 -4.19 -11.45 -24.60
C ILE A 37 -4.95 -12.22 -23.52
N LEU A 38 -4.55 -13.46 -23.33
CA LEU A 38 -5.21 -14.42 -22.47
C LEU A 38 -4.48 -14.52 -21.14
N ILE A 39 -5.23 -14.49 -20.03
CA ILE A 39 -4.67 -14.64 -18.69
C ILE A 39 -5.51 -15.60 -17.87
N ASN A 40 -4.87 -16.37 -17.00
CA ASN A 40 -5.53 -17.28 -16.06
C ASN A 40 -5.65 -16.72 -14.63
N ASN A 41 -5.08 -15.53 -14.38
CA ASN A 41 -5.06 -14.87 -13.08
C ASN A 41 -5.49 -13.40 -13.23
N SER A 42 -6.78 -13.16 -13.47
CA SER A 42 -7.32 -11.81 -13.68
C SER A 42 -7.15 -10.89 -12.48
N ASP A 43 -7.16 -11.44 -11.28
CA ASP A 43 -7.17 -10.67 -10.02
C ASP A 43 -5.84 -9.93 -9.77
N GLN A 44 -4.79 -10.35 -10.46
CA GLN A 44 -3.48 -9.68 -10.42
C GLN A 44 -3.36 -8.54 -11.45
N VAL A 45 -4.35 -8.37 -12.33
CA VAL A 45 -4.33 -7.33 -13.36
C VAL A 45 -5.14 -6.13 -12.89
N ILE A 46 -4.43 -5.04 -12.62
CA ILE A 46 -5.00 -3.81 -12.06
C ILE A 46 -5.62 -2.93 -13.15
N ASN A 47 -5.01 -2.90 -14.34
CA ASN A 47 -5.50 -2.14 -15.48
C ASN A 47 -4.92 -2.70 -16.79
N SER A 48 -5.72 -2.63 -17.85
CA SER A 48 -5.37 -3.07 -19.21
C SER A 48 -6.14 -2.23 -20.22
N GLY A 49 -5.54 -1.99 -21.38
CA GLY A 49 -6.22 -1.25 -22.45
C GLY A 49 -5.31 -1.04 -23.64
N THR A 50 -5.86 -0.38 -24.64
CA THR A 50 -5.12 -0.03 -25.85
C THR A 50 -4.81 1.47 -25.88
N LYS A 51 -3.57 1.84 -26.24
CA LYS A 51 -3.22 3.24 -26.48
C LYS A 51 -2.84 3.45 -27.93
N HIS A 52 -3.48 4.46 -28.53
CA HIS A 52 -3.11 4.93 -29.86
C HIS A 52 -1.82 5.76 -29.75
N MET A 53 -0.76 5.34 -30.43
CA MET A 53 0.51 6.07 -30.44
C MET A 53 0.50 7.05 -31.63
N HIS A 54 0.32 8.35 -31.35
CA HIS A 54 0.01 9.37 -32.36
C HIS A 54 1.15 9.74 -33.34
N TYR A 55 2.30 9.05 -33.29
CA TYR A 55 3.49 9.42 -34.08
C TYR A 55 4.01 8.33 -35.04
N ALA A 56 3.29 7.22 -35.20
CA ALA A 56 3.58 6.25 -36.25
C ALA A 56 2.66 6.53 -37.45
N SER A 57 3.22 7.05 -38.53
CA SER A 57 2.56 7.21 -39.83
C SER A 57 1.72 5.99 -40.21
N VAL A 58 0.38 6.16 -40.25
CA VAL A 58 -0.67 5.38 -40.97
C VAL A 58 -0.70 3.84 -40.83
N LEU A 59 0.30 3.17 -40.27
CA LEU A 59 0.41 1.71 -40.15
C LEU A 59 1.29 1.33 -38.93
N GLY A 60 0.93 1.82 -37.73
CA GLY A 60 1.65 1.51 -36.50
C GLY A 60 0.89 0.54 -35.59
N PRO A 61 1.52 -0.55 -35.07
CA PRO A 61 0.87 -1.43 -34.11
C PRO A 61 0.54 -0.68 -32.80
N ARG A 62 -0.66 -0.88 -32.25
CA ARG A 62 -1.02 -0.42 -30.91
C ARG A 62 -0.10 -1.11 -29.89
N THR A 63 0.54 -0.33 -29.02
CA THR A 63 1.38 -0.89 -27.94
C THR A 63 0.53 -1.23 -26.73
N TYR A 64 0.71 -2.45 -26.21
CA TYR A 64 0.01 -3.00 -25.05
C TYR A 64 0.63 -2.54 -23.73
N PHE A 65 -0.20 -2.36 -22.69
CA PHE A 65 0.28 -2.13 -21.33
C PHE A 65 -0.35 -3.19 -20.40
N LEU A 66 0.51 -3.98 -19.75
CA LEU A 66 0.15 -4.93 -18.69
C LEU A 66 0.90 -4.52 -17.43
N HIS A 67 0.17 -4.17 -16.35
CA HIS A 67 0.77 -3.85 -15.07
C HIS A 67 0.76 -5.08 -14.15
N ARG A 68 1.84 -5.87 -14.16
CA ARG A 68 2.15 -6.88 -13.14
C ARG A 68 3.22 -6.31 -12.22
N GLY A 69 3.05 -6.45 -10.90
CA GLY A 69 3.70 -5.70 -9.82
C GLY A 69 5.23 -5.77 -9.67
N SER A 70 5.99 -6.08 -10.73
CA SER A 70 7.45 -6.06 -10.73
C SER A 70 7.92 -5.93 -12.18
N GLN A 71 8.33 -4.72 -12.60
CA GLN A 71 8.77 -4.36 -13.95
C GLN A 71 7.70 -4.61 -15.04
N THR A 72 6.99 -3.56 -15.45
CA THR A 72 6.04 -3.66 -16.55
C THR A 72 6.73 -4.13 -17.84
N THR A 73 6.06 -5.06 -18.53
CA THR A 73 6.41 -5.60 -19.86
C THR A 73 6.73 -4.50 -20.88
N LEU A 74 6.17 -3.31 -20.67
CA LEU A 74 6.41 -2.14 -21.50
C LEU A 74 7.83 -1.58 -21.37
N ASN A 75 8.40 -1.48 -20.17
CA ASN A 75 9.77 -1.00 -20.01
C ASN A 75 10.78 -1.97 -20.64
N ILE A 76 10.51 -3.27 -20.53
CA ILE A 76 11.29 -4.35 -21.18
C ILE A 76 11.23 -4.21 -22.71
N TYR A 77 10.11 -3.77 -23.29
CA TYR A 77 9.98 -3.58 -24.73
C TYR A 77 10.52 -2.24 -25.24
N MET A 78 10.32 -1.17 -24.46
CA MET A 78 10.68 0.20 -24.85
C MET A 78 12.18 0.49 -24.72
N MET A 79 12.89 -0.13 -23.76
CA MET A 79 14.34 0.02 -23.62
C MET A 79 15.09 -0.51 -24.87
N PRO A 80 14.84 -1.73 -25.38
CA PRO A 80 15.44 -2.21 -26.63
C PRO A 80 15.09 -1.36 -27.85
N LEU A 81 13.86 -0.83 -27.94
CA LEU A 81 13.47 0.05 -29.03
C LEU A 81 14.27 1.35 -29.03
N ARG A 82 14.45 1.97 -27.86
CA ARG A 82 15.32 3.13 -27.68
C ARG A 82 16.75 2.82 -28.11
N ASP A 83 17.28 1.67 -27.71
CA ASP A 83 18.67 1.29 -28.00
C ASP A 83 18.86 0.97 -29.50
N LYS A 84 17.88 0.32 -30.13
CA LYS A 84 17.83 0.14 -31.59
C LYS A 84 17.77 1.48 -32.34
N ALA A 85 16.99 2.44 -31.83
CA ALA A 85 16.91 3.78 -32.43
C ALA A 85 18.24 4.52 -32.33
N LEU A 86 18.96 4.41 -31.21
CA LEU A 86 20.30 4.98 -31.05
C LEU A 86 21.30 4.35 -32.02
N LYS A 87 21.28 3.01 -32.16
CA LYS A 87 22.13 2.30 -33.12
C LYS A 87 21.87 2.76 -34.55
N ARG A 88 20.60 2.90 -34.94
CA ARG A 88 20.19 3.41 -36.27
C ARG A 88 20.61 4.85 -36.53
N PHE A 89 20.58 5.71 -35.51
CA PHE A 89 21.11 7.06 -35.61
C PHE A 89 22.62 7.04 -35.77
N ASN A 90 23.34 6.23 -34.99
CA ASN A 90 24.79 6.13 -35.09
C ASN A 90 25.27 5.63 -36.47
N THR A 91 24.48 4.80 -37.16
CA THR A 91 24.79 4.36 -38.52
C THR A 91 24.56 5.44 -39.58
N SER A 92 23.47 6.22 -39.52
CA SER A 92 23.12 7.13 -40.62
C SER A 92 23.31 8.62 -40.34
N LYS A 93 23.52 9.00 -39.08
CA LYS A 93 23.73 10.39 -38.59
C LYS A 93 22.72 11.43 -39.07
N ARG A 94 21.49 10.99 -39.38
CA ARG A 94 20.40 11.86 -39.85
C ARG A 94 19.69 12.57 -38.67
N PRO A 95 19.32 13.85 -38.81
CA PRO A 95 18.70 14.62 -37.71
C PRO A 95 17.31 14.11 -37.31
N GLU A 96 16.54 13.53 -38.23
CA GLU A 96 15.21 12.98 -37.93
C GLU A 96 15.32 11.76 -37.01
N ARG A 97 16.31 10.91 -37.25
CA ARG A 97 16.57 9.72 -36.41
C ARG A 97 17.05 10.11 -35.01
N TRP A 98 17.75 11.24 -34.90
CA TRP A 98 18.13 11.79 -33.59
C TRP A 98 16.90 12.27 -32.80
N ASN A 99 15.98 12.97 -33.45
CA ASN A 99 14.74 13.42 -32.82
C ASN A 99 13.85 12.23 -32.42
N TYR A 100 13.78 11.18 -33.25
CA TYR A 100 13.11 9.93 -32.91
C TYR A 100 13.73 9.20 -31.71
N TYR A 101 15.07 9.14 -31.62
CA TYR A 101 15.72 8.59 -30.44
C TYR A 101 15.42 9.42 -29.18
N LYS A 102 15.46 10.76 -29.27
CA LYS A 102 15.16 11.65 -28.14
C LYS A 102 13.73 11.47 -27.62
N SER A 103 12.75 11.34 -28.52
CA SER A 103 11.36 11.09 -28.10
C SER A 103 11.23 9.73 -27.39
N LEU A 104 11.85 8.67 -27.92
CA LEU A 104 11.86 7.35 -27.26
C LEU A 104 12.60 7.37 -25.92
N ARG A 105 13.72 8.08 -25.80
CA ARG A 105 14.45 8.25 -24.54
C ARG A 105 13.57 8.90 -23.48
N ASN A 106 12.93 10.03 -23.83
CA ASN A 106 12.05 10.76 -22.91
C ASN A 106 10.84 9.89 -22.50
N LEU A 107 10.26 9.17 -23.45
CA LEU A 107 9.14 8.27 -23.21
C LEU A 107 9.53 7.12 -22.26
N VAL A 108 10.69 6.48 -22.48
CA VAL A 108 11.22 5.45 -21.58
C VAL A 108 11.44 6.00 -20.18
N THR A 109 12.08 7.18 -20.06
CA THR A 109 12.32 7.81 -18.76
C THR A 109 11.01 8.13 -18.04
N LEU A 110 10.00 8.64 -18.76
CA LEU A 110 8.68 8.93 -18.21
C LEU A 110 7.97 7.65 -17.74
N SER A 111 8.00 6.58 -18.54
CA SER A 111 7.41 5.29 -18.19
C SER A 111 8.05 4.68 -16.94
N ILE A 112 9.38 4.74 -16.82
CA ILE A 112 10.10 4.29 -15.61
C ILE A 112 9.67 5.10 -14.38
N ARG A 113 9.56 6.43 -14.49
CA ARG A 113 9.12 7.30 -13.38
C ARG A 113 7.70 7.00 -12.95
N ASN A 114 6.78 6.92 -13.91
CA ASN A 114 5.37 6.62 -13.66
C ASN A 114 5.22 5.24 -13.00
N GLU A 115 5.98 4.25 -13.45
CA GLU A 115 5.96 2.92 -12.85
C GLU A 115 6.43 2.94 -11.39
N LYS A 116 7.59 3.56 -11.11
CA LYS A 116 8.09 3.70 -9.73
C LYS A 116 7.05 4.37 -8.81
N ARG A 117 6.37 5.41 -9.30
CA ARG A 117 5.30 6.10 -8.57
C ARG A 117 4.11 5.18 -8.30
N LEU A 118 3.66 4.43 -9.30
CA LEU A 118 2.55 3.49 -9.15
C LEU A 118 2.87 2.37 -8.16
N THR A 119 4.07 1.80 -8.23
CA THR A 119 4.53 0.77 -7.28
C THR A 119 4.46 1.28 -5.84
N LEU A 120 4.94 2.51 -5.58
CA LEU A 120 4.86 3.11 -4.24
C LEU A 120 3.41 3.33 -3.80
N THR A 121 2.55 3.88 -4.67
CA THR A 121 1.12 4.13 -4.36
C THR A 121 0.32 2.86 -4.11
N ILE A 122 0.62 1.77 -4.82
CA ILE A 122 -0.04 0.48 -4.62
C ILE A 122 0.41 -0.13 -3.30
N ASN A 123 1.71 -0.13 -3.05
CA ASN A 123 2.29 -0.72 -1.84
C ASN A 123 1.88 0.05 -0.59
N SER A 124 1.67 1.37 -0.67
CA SER A 124 1.16 2.16 0.45
C SER A 124 -0.28 1.80 0.84
N ARG A 125 -1.08 1.24 -0.07
CA ARG A 125 -2.49 0.89 0.17
C ARG A 125 -2.73 -0.57 0.53
N LYS A 126 -1.83 -1.48 0.12
CA LYS A 126 -2.05 -2.93 0.23
C LYS A 126 -1.20 -3.64 1.27
N MET A 127 -0.17 -2.99 1.81
CA MET A 127 0.88 -3.69 2.56
C MET A 127 0.94 -3.25 4.01
N THR A 128 1.35 -4.17 4.87
CA THR A 128 1.67 -3.87 6.26
C THR A 128 2.85 -2.91 6.34
N LEU A 129 2.85 -2.04 7.34
CA LEU A 129 3.85 -0.99 7.56
C LEU A 129 5.30 -1.52 7.50
N ASN A 130 5.53 -2.72 8.03
CA ASN A 130 6.84 -3.38 8.03
C ASN A 130 7.35 -3.73 6.63
N HIS A 131 6.49 -4.20 5.73
CA HIS A 131 6.92 -4.51 4.37
C HIS A 131 7.07 -3.22 3.55
N PHE A 132 6.17 -2.26 3.74
CA PHE A 132 6.29 -0.95 3.12
C PHE A 132 7.62 -0.26 3.47
N GLY A 133 8.03 -0.30 4.75
CA GLY A 133 9.34 0.21 5.20
C GLY A 133 10.53 -0.45 4.50
N LYS A 134 10.50 -1.77 4.28
CA LYS A 134 11.56 -2.48 3.52
C LYS A 134 11.65 -2.00 2.07
N ILE A 135 10.53 -1.73 1.43
CA ILE A 135 10.48 -1.23 0.06
C ILE A 135 11.05 0.19 -0.01
N LEU A 136 10.70 1.06 0.93
CA LEU A 136 11.27 2.41 1.01
C LEU A 136 12.79 2.38 1.23
N GLY A 137 13.29 1.45 2.06
CA GLY A 137 14.72 1.20 2.22
C GLY A 137 15.39 0.74 0.94
N LYS A 138 14.77 -0.17 0.17
CA LYS A 138 15.27 -0.62 -1.15
C LYS A 138 15.45 0.54 -2.14
N TYR A 139 14.59 1.56 -2.06
CA TYR A 139 14.67 2.75 -2.90
C TYR A 139 15.52 3.88 -2.30
N ASN A 140 16.24 3.64 -1.19
CA ASN A 140 17.01 4.64 -0.45
C ASN A 140 16.19 5.90 -0.08
N ILE A 141 14.87 5.75 0.09
CA ILE A 141 14.00 6.84 0.56
C ILE A 141 14.13 7.00 2.08
N ILE A 142 14.29 5.88 2.78
CA ILE A 142 14.62 5.84 4.19
C ILE A 142 16.07 5.37 4.30
N SER A 143 16.89 6.17 5.00
CA SER A 143 18.27 5.81 5.33
C SER A 143 18.28 4.56 6.21
N SER A 144 19.11 3.57 5.85
CA SER A 144 19.41 2.42 6.72
C SER A 144 20.08 2.86 8.02
N ASN A 145 20.81 3.98 7.98
CA ASN A 145 21.38 4.62 9.16
C ASN A 145 20.26 5.41 9.82
N LYS A 146 19.70 4.86 10.91
CA LYS A 146 18.78 5.59 11.77
C LYS A 146 19.56 6.79 12.32
N PRO A 147 19.18 8.04 12.03
CA PRO A 147 19.73 9.17 12.77
C PRO A 147 19.46 8.90 14.25
N SER A 148 20.52 8.95 15.07
CA SER A 148 20.43 8.73 16.49
C SER A 148 19.73 9.93 17.12
N GLY A 149 18.42 9.80 17.37
CA GLY A 149 17.63 10.80 18.09
C GLY A 149 16.62 11.53 17.24
N ILE A 150 15.68 12.17 17.95
CA ILE A 150 14.73 13.11 17.38
C ILE A 150 15.52 14.35 16.92
N PRO A 151 15.27 14.88 15.72
CA PRO A 151 15.95 16.10 15.28
C PRO A 151 15.77 17.25 16.29
N ASP A 152 16.80 18.08 16.49
CA ASP A 152 16.80 19.12 17.54
C ASP A 152 15.58 20.06 17.45
N TYR A 153 15.10 20.33 16.24
CA TYR A 153 13.93 21.17 15.98
C TYR A 153 12.57 20.51 16.35
N LEU A 154 12.54 19.19 16.62
CA LEU A 154 11.37 18.46 17.10
C LEU A 154 11.49 18.04 18.57
N LYS A 155 12.53 18.50 19.27
CA LYS A 155 12.80 18.10 20.65
C LYS A 155 11.85 18.75 21.65
N ASP A 156 11.32 19.93 21.33
CA ASP A 156 10.40 20.65 22.19
C ASP A 156 8.94 20.29 21.92
N VAL A 157 8.38 19.46 22.80
CA VAL A 157 6.98 19.01 22.77
C VAL A 157 6.02 20.20 22.91
N ASN A 158 6.39 21.23 23.68
CA ASN A 158 5.51 22.37 23.90
C ASN A 158 5.41 23.26 22.67
N SER A 159 6.52 23.47 21.95
CA SER A 159 6.50 24.17 20.66
C SER A 159 5.57 23.49 19.65
N ILE A 160 5.55 22.16 19.61
CA ILE A 160 4.65 21.39 18.74
C ILE A 160 3.19 21.59 19.16
N ASN A 161 2.89 21.43 20.44
CA ASN A 161 1.53 21.63 20.96
C ASN A 161 1.03 23.05 20.70
N ASN A 162 1.87 24.07 20.94
CA ASN A 162 1.53 25.47 20.71
C ASN A 162 1.25 25.76 19.23
N TYR A 163 2.00 25.15 18.32
CA TYR A 163 1.71 25.24 16.89
C TYR A 163 0.33 24.67 16.58
N PHE A 164 -0.01 23.48 17.09
CA PHE A 164 -1.32 22.88 16.81
C PHE A 164 -2.47 23.69 17.41
N VAL A 165 -2.33 24.18 18.64
CA VAL A 165 -3.32 25.03 19.30
C VAL A 165 -3.54 26.33 18.53
N SER A 166 -2.47 26.95 18.01
CA SER A 166 -2.57 28.19 17.23
C SER A 166 -2.96 27.99 15.76
N SER A 167 -2.73 26.80 15.20
CA SER A 167 -3.06 26.47 13.81
C SER A 167 -4.55 26.19 13.57
N VAL A 168 -5.32 26.05 14.65
CA VAL A 168 -6.77 25.81 14.60
C VAL A 168 -7.49 27.10 14.98
N ASP A 169 -8.44 27.52 14.15
CA ASP A 169 -9.30 28.67 14.43
C ASP A 169 -10.25 28.33 15.59
N VAL A 170 -9.89 28.78 16.79
CA VAL A 170 -10.66 28.61 18.04
C VAL A 170 -12.06 29.27 17.93
N ASN A 171 -12.26 30.15 16.95
CA ASN A 171 -13.53 30.83 16.67
C ASN A 171 -14.48 30.06 15.75
N SER A 172 -14.14 28.83 15.37
CA SER A 172 -15.19 27.93 14.89
C SER A 172 -16.08 27.62 16.09
N ASN A 173 -17.28 28.23 16.14
CA ASN A 173 -18.40 27.63 16.83
C ASN A 173 -18.55 26.23 16.21
N VAL A 174 -17.83 25.26 16.74
CA VAL A 174 -17.98 23.86 16.41
C VAL A 174 -19.33 23.50 16.99
N THR A 175 -20.39 23.82 16.24
CA THR A 175 -21.65 23.12 16.34
C THR A 175 -21.23 21.66 16.21
N VAL A 176 -21.23 20.93 17.32
CA VAL A 176 -21.03 19.49 17.34
C VAL A 176 -21.87 18.99 16.16
N PRO A 177 -21.26 18.44 15.08
CA PRO A 177 -22.01 18.12 13.88
C PRO A 177 -23.21 17.29 14.32
N ARG A 178 -24.41 17.68 13.89
CA ARG A 178 -25.70 17.08 14.35
C ARG A 178 -25.72 15.54 14.22
N GLU A 179 -24.82 15.02 13.39
CA GLU A 179 -24.45 13.62 13.23
C GLU A 179 -23.99 12.97 14.55
N TYR A 180 -23.29 13.66 15.44
CA TYR A 180 -22.82 13.16 16.74
C TYR A 180 -23.87 13.20 17.85
N GLU A 181 -24.86 14.11 17.78
CA GLU A 181 -25.96 14.16 18.76
C GLU A 181 -26.88 12.93 18.66
N ASN A 182 -26.91 12.27 17.50
CA ASN A 182 -27.76 11.11 17.22
C ASN A 182 -27.00 9.77 17.15
N LEU A 183 -25.69 9.76 17.44
CA LEU A 183 -24.84 8.57 17.24
C LEU A 183 -24.89 7.54 18.38
N ARG A 184 -25.76 7.69 19.39
CA ARG A 184 -25.97 6.65 20.41
C ARG A 184 -27.43 6.50 20.81
N PRO A 185 -28.23 5.72 20.06
CA PRO A 185 -29.59 5.41 20.48
C PRO A 185 -29.66 4.42 21.66
N ASP A 186 -28.61 3.64 21.96
CA ASP A 186 -28.75 2.52 22.90
C ASP A 186 -27.40 1.93 23.38
N VAL A 187 -26.45 2.79 23.78
CA VAL A 187 -25.19 2.26 24.34
C VAL A 187 -25.40 2.04 25.83
N GLU A 188 -25.32 0.77 26.26
CA GLU A 188 -25.28 0.40 27.67
C GLU A 188 -24.33 1.34 28.42
N GLU A 189 -24.84 1.98 29.48
CA GLU A 189 -24.01 2.81 30.35
C GLU A 189 -22.80 1.99 30.79
N PHE A 190 -21.61 2.55 30.60
CA PHE A 190 -20.39 1.93 31.08
C PHE A 190 -20.45 1.85 32.61
N LYS A 191 -20.50 0.63 33.14
CA LYS A 191 -20.52 0.36 34.58
C LYS A 191 -19.28 -0.43 34.96
N PHE A 192 -18.62 0.01 36.02
CA PHE A 192 -17.55 -0.76 36.62
C PHE A 192 -18.14 -1.98 37.35
N ALA A 193 -17.50 -3.12 37.17
CA ALA A 193 -17.73 -4.33 37.95
C ALA A 193 -16.42 -4.73 38.64
N PRO A 194 -16.48 -5.32 39.84
CA PRO A 194 -15.29 -5.81 40.51
C PRO A 194 -14.63 -6.90 39.66
N VAL A 195 -13.31 -6.86 39.58
CA VAL A 195 -12.49 -7.82 38.85
C VAL A 195 -12.56 -9.17 39.55
N VAL A 196 -12.79 -10.23 38.78
CA VAL A 196 -12.85 -11.62 39.25
C VAL A 196 -11.53 -12.33 38.98
N LYS A 197 -11.22 -13.38 39.75
CA LYS A 197 -10.01 -14.20 39.58
C LYS A 197 -9.79 -14.67 38.13
N ASN A 198 -10.85 -15.02 37.42
CA ASN A 198 -10.79 -15.47 36.02
C ASN A 198 -10.30 -14.38 35.07
N ASP A 199 -10.63 -13.12 35.34
CA ASP A 199 -10.18 -11.98 34.52
C ASP A 199 -8.67 -11.84 34.63
N ILE A 200 -8.12 -11.96 35.85
CA ILE A 200 -6.69 -11.90 36.09
C ILE A 200 -5.94 -13.05 35.43
N ILE A 201 -6.47 -14.28 35.51
CA ILE A 201 -5.91 -15.42 34.79
C ILE A 201 -5.88 -15.16 33.28
N GLY A 202 -6.98 -14.63 32.74
CA GLY A 202 -7.09 -14.26 31.33
C GLY A 202 -6.07 -13.20 30.92
N VAL A 203 -5.84 -12.19 31.76
CA VAL A 203 -4.84 -11.14 31.53
C VAL A 203 -3.43 -11.72 31.59
N LEU A 204 -3.08 -12.48 32.63
CA LEU A 204 -1.74 -13.07 32.80
C LEU A 204 -1.35 -14.00 31.65
N ASN A 205 -2.31 -14.77 31.12
CA ASN A 205 -2.10 -15.63 29.96
C ASN A 205 -1.93 -14.85 28.63
N LYS A 206 -2.50 -13.65 28.53
CA LYS A 206 -2.38 -12.78 27.34
C LYS A 206 -1.08 -12.00 27.30
N ILE A 207 -0.35 -11.87 28.42
CA ILE A 207 0.95 -11.19 28.46
C ILE A 207 1.95 -12.00 27.62
N LYS A 208 2.35 -11.45 26.47
CA LYS A 208 3.35 -12.05 25.55
C LYS A 208 4.75 -11.45 25.70
N SER A 209 4.90 -10.40 26.51
CA SER A 209 6.17 -9.71 26.65
C SER A 209 7.20 -10.59 27.36
N ASN A 210 8.46 -10.50 26.93
CA ASN A 210 9.62 -11.04 27.65
C ASN A 210 10.38 -9.94 28.39
N SER A 211 9.82 -8.74 28.50
CA SER A 211 10.38 -7.67 29.31
C SER A 211 10.46 -8.13 30.77
N VAL A 212 11.64 -7.99 31.35
CA VAL A 212 11.93 -8.34 32.74
C VAL A 212 12.20 -7.03 33.47
N GLY A 213 11.48 -6.79 34.57
CA GLY A 213 11.78 -5.69 35.49
C GLY A 213 13.01 -6.00 36.33
N ILE A 214 13.34 -5.14 37.30
CA ILE A 214 14.50 -5.35 38.19
C ILE A 214 14.37 -6.65 39.01
N ASP A 215 13.14 -7.05 39.37
CA ASP A 215 12.95 -8.08 40.40
C ASP A 215 12.39 -9.43 39.89
N ILE A 216 11.46 -9.45 38.93
CA ILE A 216 10.71 -10.68 38.61
C ILE A 216 10.55 -10.87 37.10
N THR A 217 10.80 -12.10 36.63
CA THR A 217 10.54 -12.50 35.24
C THR A 217 9.08 -12.92 35.03
N ASN A 218 8.53 -12.69 33.83
CA ASN A 218 7.16 -13.09 33.51
C ASN A 218 6.90 -14.60 33.65
N ASN A 219 7.93 -15.43 33.52
CA ASN A 219 7.82 -16.88 33.75
C ASN A 219 7.65 -17.20 35.24
N MET A 220 8.34 -16.50 36.13
CA MET A 220 8.16 -16.67 37.57
C MET A 220 6.76 -16.24 38.00
N ILE A 221 6.25 -15.14 37.45
CA ILE A 221 4.85 -14.72 37.69
C ILE A 221 3.88 -15.84 37.27
N ARG A 222 4.11 -16.47 36.12
CA ARG A 222 3.28 -17.59 35.63
C ARG A 222 3.34 -18.82 36.55
N TYR A 223 4.50 -19.15 37.11
CA TYR A 223 4.62 -20.27 38.04
C TYR A 223 3.98 -19.97 39.41
N CYS A 224 4.07 -18.73 39.86
CA CYS A 224 3.46 -18.28 41.12
C CYS A 224 1.98 -17.91 40.98
N CYS A 225 1.42 -17.88 39.76
CA CYS A 225 0.03 -17.51 39.47
C CYS A 225 -0.99 -18.10 40.46
N PRO A 226 -1.00 -19.41 40.77
CA PRO A 226 -2.02 -20.00 41.65
C PRO A 226 -2.06 -19.35 43.04
N VAL A 227 -0.92 -18.86 43.52
CA VAL A 227 -0.77 -18.21 44.81
C VAL A 227 -1.03 -16.70 44.71
N LEU A 228 -0.60 -16.06 43.61
CA LEU A 228 -0.70 -14.61 43.43
C LEU A 228 -2.11 -14.11 43.06
N ILE A 229 -2.92 -14.94 42.39
CA ILE A 229 -4.26 -14.57 41.92
C ILE A 229 -5.14 -13.90 42.99
N PRO A 230 -5.33 -14.47 44.21
CA PRO A 230 -6.18 -13.83 45.22
C PRO A 230 -5.66 -12.45 45.65
N PHE A 231 -4.35 -12.28 45.78
CA PHE A 231 -3.73 -11.01 46.17
C PHE A 231 -3.85 -9.96 45.07
N LEU A 232 -3.59 -10.33 43.82
CA LEU A 232 -3.75 -9.44 42.67
C LEU A 232 -5.21 -9.02 42.47
N THR A 233 -6.16 -9.93 42.71
CA THR A 233 -7.60 -9.62 42.63
C THR A 233 -8.00 -8.56 43.64
N HIS A 234 -7.55 -8.73 44.89
CA HIS A 234 -7.79 -7.76 45.94
C HIS A 234 -7.12 -6.42 45.64
N LEU A 235 -5.85 -6.44 45.24
CA LEU A 235 -5.08 -5.23 44.95
C LEU A 235 -5.70 -4.39 43.84
N ILE A 236 -6.08 -5.01 42.72
CA ILE A 236 -6.67 -4.30 41.58
C ILE A 236 -8.02 -3.69 41.96
N ASN A 237 -8.88 -4.46 42.64
CA ASN A 237 -10.16 -3.93 43.11
C ASN A 237 -9.97 -2.79 44.10
N PHE A 238 -9.00 -2.89 45.00
CA PHE A 238 -8.65 -1.82 45.94
C PHE A 238 -8.18 -0.55 45.22
N CYS A 239 -7.33 -0.67 44.19
CA CYS A 239 -6.87 0.46 43.39
C CYS A 239 -8.02 1.13 42.64
N LEU A 240 -8.93 0.33 42.06
CA LEU A 240 -10.09 0.84 41.31
C LEU A 240 -11.12 1.52 42.22
N GLU A 241 -11.34 0.98 43.42
CA GLU A 241 -12.31 1.51 44.38
C GLU A 241 -11.82 2.82 45.02
N ASN A 242 -10.53 2.90 45.36
CA ASN A 242 -9.97 4.05 46.07
C ASN A 242 -9.29 5.07 45.14
N GLY A 243 -9.12 4.76 43.85
CA GLY A 243 -8.42 5.62 42.90
C GLY A 243 -6.93 5.80 43.21
N VAL A 244 -6.32 4.85 43.93
CA VAL A 244 -4.91 4.88 44.34
C VAL A 244 -4.11 3.92 43.48
N VAL A 245 -2.92 4.35 43.05
CA VAL A 245 -1.95 3.52 42.33
C VAL A 245 -0.72 3.35 43.23
N PRO A 246 -0.10 2.16 43.32
CA PRO A 246 1.14 1.98 44.07
C PRO A 246 2.26 2.89 43.55
N ASP A 247 3.10 3.38 44.45
CA ASP A 247 4.34 4.07 44.08
C ASP A 247 5.33 3.09 43.43
N ASP A 248 6.11 3.60 42.46
CA ASP A 248 7.11 2.84 41.68
C ASP A 248 8.31 2.34 42.52
#